data_AF-A0A7C3H8G1-F1
#
_entry.id   AF-A0A7C3H8G1-F1
#
_cell.length_a   1.000
_cell.length_b   1.000
_cell.length_c   1.000
_cell.angle_alpha   90.00
_cell.angle_beta   90.00
_cell.angle_gamma   90.00
#
_symmetry.space_group_name_H-M   'P 1'
#
loop_
_entity.id
_entity.type
_entity.pdbx_description
1 polymer ?
#
loop_
_entity_poly.entity_id
_entity_poly.type
_entity_poly.pdbx_seq_one_letter_code
_entity_poly.pdbx_strand_id
1 'polypeptide(L)'
;MAESVAPLQSYTVNVSGQDLFTIELLDEQPTGFSACVPELAIYTFGRTREQAIDRVFTHVLEKYEDLLNSPIPLNENEEAFLDLYRSRIIPALVEQNLRRSPHLSLWERLKRFLTGEDGWRAAFLASLKTSSRLSGA
;
A
#
# COMPACT_ATOMS: atom_id res chain seq x y z
N MET A 1 7.39 35.74 -10.75
CA MET A 1 8.11 34.49 -10.44
C MET A 1 7.12 33.37 -10.71
N ALA A 2 7.32 32.58 -11.76
CA ALA A 2 6.44 31.46 -12.05
C ALA A 2 6.84 30.33 -11.10
N GLU A 3 6.00 30.02 -10.11
CA GLU A 3 6.10 28.76 -9.37
C GLU A 3 5.89 27.66 -10.40
N SER A 4 6.98 27.01 -10.80
CA SER A 4 6.93 25.80 -11.62
C SER A 4 6.34 24.72 -10.72
N VAL A 5 5.00 24.60 -10.74
CA VAL A 5 4.30 23.55 -10.00
C VAL A 5 4.82 22.22 -10.54
N ALA A 6 5.61 21.53 -9.72
CA ALA A 6 6.09 20.19 -10.03
C ALA A 6 4.88 19.32 -10.46
N PRO A 7 4.98 18.55 -11.55
CA PRO A 7 3.86 17.78 -12.05
C PRO A 7 3.47 16.71 -11.02
N LEU A 8 2.28 16.86 -10.43
CA LEU A 8 1.67 15.84 -9.58
C LEU A 8 1.13 14.71 -10.45
N GLN A 9 1.55 13.48 -10.17
CA GLN A 9 1.12 12.28 -10.87
C GLN A 9 0.35 11.39 -9.89
N SER A 10 -0.90 11.05 -10.21
CA SER A 10 -1.75 10.20 -9.36
C SER A 10 -1.83 8.77 -9.92
N TYR A 11 -1.58 7.80 -9.04
CA TYR A 11 -1.61 6.38 -9.36
C TYR A 11 -2.64 5.66 -8.50
N THR A 12 -3.65 5.09 -9.13
CA THR A 12 -4.62 4.27 -8.41
C THR A 12 -4.08 2.85 -8.26
N VAL A 13 -3.95 2.38 -7.03
CA VAL A 13 -3.60 0.99 -6.74
C VAL A 13 -4.86 0.16 -6.86
N ASN A 14 -4.99 -0.56 -7.97
CA ASN A 14 -6.12 -1.45 -8.23
C ASN A 14 -5.73 -2.92 -8.01
N VAL A 15 -6.59 -3.66 -7.33
CA VAL A 15 -6.47 -5.11 -7.16
C VAL A 15 -7.78 -5.76 -7.60
N SER A 16 -7.73 -6.66 -8.58
CA SER A 16 -8.90 -7.44 -9.03
C SER A 16 -10.09 -6.59 -9.50
N GLY A 17 -9.86 -5.35 -9.98
CA GLY A 17 -10.90 -4.41 -10.39
C GLY A 17 -11.40 -3.52 -9.25
N GLN A 18 -10.86 -3.66 -8.04
CA GLN A 18 -11.18 -2.82 -6.88
C GLN A 18 -10.06 -1.81 -6.62
N ASP A 19 -10.43 -0.53 -6.60
CA ASP A 19 -9.51 0.55 -6.24
C ASP A 19 -9.28 0.53 -4.73
N LEU A 20 -8.02 0.36 -4.33
CA LEU A 20 -7.63 0.26 -2.93
C LEU A 20 -7.38 1.65 -2.33
N PHE A 21 -6.43 2.37 -2.92
CA PHE A 21 -6.00 3.70 -2.52
C PHE A 21 -5.22 4.37 -3.66
N THR A 22 -5.02 5.67 -3.53
CA THR A 22 -4.31 6.50 -4.50
C THR A 22 -2.92 6.86 -3.98
N ILE A 23 -1.91 6.73 -4.84
CA ILE A 23 -0.57 7.26 -4.58
C ILE A 23 -0.43 8.54 -5.38
N GLU A 24 -0.27 9.67 -4.71
CA GLU A 24 0.09 10.91 -5.38
C GLU A 24 1.62 11.08 -5.29
N LEU A 25 2.25 11.29 -6.45
CA LEU A 25 3.69 11.42 -6.58
C LEU A 25 4.03 12.81 -7.12
N LEU A 26 4.86 13.55 -6.40
CA LEU A 26 5.37 14.85 -6.79
C LEU A 26 6.84 14.72 -7.20
N ASP A 27 7.16 15.17 -8.42
CA ASP A 27 8.54 15.21 -8.92
C ASP A 27 9.25 16.49 -8.44
N GLU A 28 10.15 16.36 -7.46
CA GLU A 28 10.89 17.46 -6.85
C GLU A 28 12.36 17.48 -7.28
N GLN A 29 12.67 17.01 -8.49
CA GLN A 29 14.04 16.99 -8.99
C GLN A 29 14.71 18.37 -8.93
N PRO A 30 16.02 18.42 -8.56
CA PRO A 30 16.93 17.28 -8.39
C PRO A 30 16.87 16.61 -7.01
N THR A 31 16.00 17.06 -6.11
CA THR A 31 15.96 16.58 -4.72
C THR A 31 15.50 15.13 -4.64
N GLY A 32 14.42 14.79 -5.34
CA GLY A 32 13.87 13.43 -5.40
C GLY A 32 12.37 13.46 -5.71
N PHE A 33 11.63 12.53 -5.12
CA PHE A 33 10.19 12.37 -5.31
C PHE A 33 9.49 12.27 -3.95
N SER A 34 8.51 13.13 -3.73
CA SER A 34 7.57 13.00 -2.61
C SER A 34 6.40 12.13 -3.03
N ALA A 35 5.98 11.21 -2.16
CA ALA A 35 4.83 10.36 -2.39
C ALA A 35 3.90 10.39 -1.18
N CYS A 36 2.59 10.45 -1.43
CA CYS A 36 1.60 10.35 -0.37
C CYS A 36 0.45 9.40 -0.73
N VAL A 37 -0.20 8.89 0.31
CA VAL A 37 -1.49 8.18 0.23
C VAL A 37 -2.46 8.93 1.12
N PRO A 38 -3.25 9.87 0.58
CA PRO A 38 -4.15 10.72 1.37
C PRO A 38 -5.12 9.92 2.23
N GLU A 39 -5.67 8.83 1.68
CA GLU A 39 -6.68 7.98 2.35
C GLU A 39 -6.13 7.29 3.60
N LEU A 40 -4.80 7.15 3.68
CA LEU A 40 -4.10 6.52 4.79
C LEU A 40 -3.19 7.50 5.54
N ALA A 41 -3.22 8.79 5.22
CA ALA A 41 -2.31 9.79 5.78
C ALA A 41 -0.84 9.33 5.79
N ILE A 42 -0.39 8.70 4.71
CA ILE A 42 1.01 8.25 4.54
C ILE A 42 1.74 9.29 3.72
N TYR A 43 2.92 9.69 4.17
CA TYR A 43 3.82 10.60 3.46
C TYR A 43 5.23 10.03 3.50
N THR A 44 5.88 9.98 2.35
CA THR A 44 7.24 9.49 2.24
C THR A 44 7.98 10.16 1.10
N PHE A 45 9.27 9.93 1.05
CA PHE A 45 10.17 10.53 0.08
C PHE A 45 11.14 9.48 -0.45
N GLY A 46 11.49 9.55 -1.73
CA GLY A 46 12.53 8.71 -2.34
C GLY A 46 13.44 9.51 -3.25
N ARG A 47 14.71 9.12 -3.35
CA ARG A 47 15.65 9.72 -4.32
C ARG A 47 15.30 9.37 -5.76
N THR A 48 14.63 8.24 -5.97
CA THR A 48 14.05 7.85 -7.26
C THR A 48 12.55 7.62 -7.10
N ARG A 49 11.84 7.68 -8.22
CA ARG A 49 10.41 7.39 -8.29
C ARG A 49 10.07 6.01 -7.75
N GLU A 50 10.84 5.00 -8.14
CA GLU A 50 10.66 3.61 -7.69
C GLU A 50 10.88 3.50 -6.19
N GLN A 51 11.88 4.19 -5.65
CA GLN A 51 12.15 4.20 -4.21
C GLN A 51 11.00 4.86 -3.43
N ALA A 52 10.45 5.96 -3.92
CA ALA A 52 9.33 6.65 -3.27
C ALA A 52 8.08 5.75 -3.23
N ILE A 53 7.76 5.09 -4.35
CA ILE A 53 6.63 4.15 -4.44
C ILE A 53 6.86 2.91 -3.56
N ASP A 54 8.06 2.33 -3.56
CA ASP A 54 8.37 1.16 -2.70
C ASP A 54 8.24 1.50 -1.21
N ARG A 55 8.62 2.73 -0.82
CA ARG A 55 8.43 3.23 0.54
C ARG A 55 6.96 3.42 0.89
N VAL A 56 6.13 3.87 -0.06
CA VAL A 56 4.67 3.94 0.16
C VAL A 56 4.12 2.57 0.53
N PHE A 57 4.41 1.53 -0.25
CA PHE A 57 3.91 0.18 0.07
C PHE A 57 4.43 -0.35 1.40
N THR A 58 5.67 0.00 1.76
CA THR A 58 6.25 -0.35 3.07
C THR A 58 5.47 0.33 4.20
N HIS A 59 5.20 1.63 4.09
CA HIS A 59 4.46 2.37 5.12
C HIS A 59 2.98 2.01 5.18
N VAL A 60 2.36 1.58 4.07
CA VAL A 60 0.99 1.02 4.09
C VAL A 60 0.97 -0.23 4.99
N LEU A 61 1.97 -1.10 4.87
CA LEU A 61 2.06 -2.28 5.71
C LEU A 61 2.34 -1.92 7.18
N GLU A 62 3.35 -1.09 7.43
CA GLU A 62 3.74 -0.66 8.78
C GLU A 62 2.58 0.02 9.50
N LYS A 63 1.84 0.90 8.81
CA LYS A 63 0.67 1.55 9.38
C LYS A 63 -0.41 0.55 9.80
N TYR A 64 -0.63 -0.51 9.02
CA TYR A 64 -1.57 -1.55 9.43
C TYR A 64 -1.08 -2.31 10.66
N GLU A 65 0.21 -2.66 10.72
CA GLU A 65 0.82 -3.30 11.90
C GLU A 65 0.70 -2.40 13.14
N ASP A 66 0.97 -1.10 13.02
CA ASP A 66 0.88 -0.13 14.11
C ASP A 66 -0.57 0.00 14.62
N LEU A 67 -1.55 0.06 13.73
CA LEU A 67 -2.97 0.13 14.10
C LEU A 67 -3.44 -1.14 14.84
N LEU A 68 -2.95 -2.32 14.45
CA LEU A 68 -3.30 -3.58 15.12
C LEU A 68 -2.64 -3.72 16.50
N ASN A 69 -1.42 -3.20 16.65
CA ASN A 69 -0.61 -3.37 17.86
C ASN A 69 -0.61 -2.11 18.73
N SER A 70 -1.51 -1.15 18.48
CA SER A 70 -1.57 0.09 19.24
C SER A 70 -1.75 -0.21 20.73
N PRO A 71 -0.86 0.30 21.61
CA PRO A 71 -0.96 0.09 23.05
C PRO A 71 -2.09 0.91 23.68
N ILE A 72 -2.67 1.84 22.93
CA ILE A 72 -3.77 2.70 23.34
C ILE A 72 -4.96 2.53 22.39
N PRO A 73 -6.19 2.83 22.83
CA PRO A 73 -7.35 2.87 21.94
C PRO A 73 -7.09 3.81 20.76
N LEU A 74 -7.50 3.37 19.58
CA LEU A 74 -7.38 4.14 18.35
C LEU A 74 -8.31 5.36 18.41
N ASN A 75 -7.88 6.46 17.82
CA ASN A 75 -8.77 7.61 17.60
C ASN A 75 -9.67 7.39 16.37
N GLU A 76 -10.66 8.27 16.16
CA GLU A 76 -11.63 8.16 15.06
C GLU A 76 -10.99 8.03 13.67
N ASN A 77 -9.87 8.73 13.41
CA ASN A 77 -9.17 8.63 12.13
C ASN A 77 -8.45 7.29 11.99
N GLU A 78 -7.82 6.83 13.07
CA GLU A 78 -7.13 5.54 13.12
C GLU A 78 -8.10 4.36 12.99
N GLU A 79 -9.28 4.45 13.60
CA GLU A 79 -10.37 3.50 13.38
C GLU A 79 -10.83 3.51 11.92
N ALA A 80 -11.00 4.68 11.30
CA ALA A 80 -11.35 4.79 9.89
C ALA A 80 -10.27 4.19 8.97
N PHE A 81 -8.98 4.38 9.28
CA PHE A 81 -7.89 3.73 8.54
C PHE A 81 -7.96 2.21 8.69
N LEU A 82 -8.17 1.71 9.91
CA LEU A 82 -8.27 0.28 10.18
C LEU A 82 -9.47 -0.35 9.46
N ASP A 83 -10.60 0.35 9.40
CA ASP A 83 -11.78 -0.06 8.65
C ASP A 83 -11.51 -0.11 7.14
N LEU A 84 -10.74 0.84 6.58
CA LEU A 84 -10.30 0.80 5.19
C LEU A 84 -9.46 -0.46 4.90
N TYR A 85 -8.55 -0.82 5.82
CA TYR A 85 -7.78 -2.06 5.69
C TYR A 85 -8.69 -3.30 5.70
N ARG A 86 -9.59 -3.39 6.68
CA ARG A 86 -10.45 -4.56 6.90
C ARG A 86 -11.52 -4.74 5.82
N SER A 87 -12.06 -3.65 5.30
CA SER A 87 -13.18 -3.68 4.35
C SER A 87 -12.76 -3.69 2.88
N ARG A 88 -11.59 -3.13 2.56
CA ARG A 88 -11.16 -2.92 1.16
C ARG A 88 -9.82 -3.56 0.86
N ILE A 89 -8.76 -3.20 1.58
CA ILE A 89 -7.39 -3.60 1.22
C ILE A 89 -7.18 -5.11 1.42
N ILE A 90 -7.48 -5.63 2.60
CA ILE A 90 -7.26 -7.04 2.93
C ILE A 90 -8.16 -7.96 2.10
N PRO A 91 -9.48 -7.72 1.98
CA PRO A 91 -10.34 -8.58 1.17
C PRO A 91 -9.90 -8.66 -0.29
N ALA A 92 -9.55 -7.52 -0.91
CA ALA A 92 -9.10 -7.50 -2.30
C ALA A 92 -7.80 -8.28 -2.51
N LEU A 93 -6.85 -8.18 -1.57
CA LEU A 93 -5.60 -8.93 -1.62
C LEU A 93 -5.81 -10.43 -1.39
N VAL A 94 -6.71 -10.81 -0.47
CA VAL A 94 -7.11 -12.20 -0.25
C VAL A 94 -7.77 -12.77 -1.51
N GLU A 95 -8.72 -12.04 -2.09
CA GLU A 95 -9.41 -12.44 -3.32
C GLU A 95 -8.44 -12.59 -4.50
N GLN A 96 -7.50 -11.67 -4.66
CA GLN A 96 -6.47 -11.79 -5.70
C GLN A 96 -5.59 -13.02 -5.48
N ASN A 97 -5.20 -13.30 -4.24
CA ASN A 97 -4.41 -14.49 -3.91
C ASN A 97 -5.19 -15.78 -4.14
N LEU A 98 -6.52 -15.78 -3.91
CA LEU A 98 -7.44 -16.88 -4.23
C LEU A 98 -7.57 -17.11 -5.74
N ARG A 99 -7.62 -16.03 -6.54
CA ARG A 99 -7.75 -16.09 -8.00
C ARG A 99 -6.47 -16.54 -8.70
N ARG A 100 -5.31 -16.46 -8.06
CA ARG A 100 -4.04 -16.97 -8.59
C ARG A 100 -3.88 -18.47 -8.29
N SER A 101 -3.98 -19.31 -9.32
CA SER A 101 -3.68 -20.76 -9.24
C SER A 101 -2.34 -21.05 -8.53
N PRO A 102 -2.23 -22.16 -7.77
CA PRO A 102 -1.34 -22.22 -6.62
C PRO A 102 0.05 -22.75 -6.97
N HIS A 103 1.08 -22.19 -6.33
CA HIS A 103 2.31 -22.92 -6.01
C HIS A 103 2.38 -23.33 -4.53
N LEU A 104 1.43 -22.87 -3.70
CA LEU A 104 1.29 -23.19 -2.26
C LEU A 104 -0.20 -23.25 -1.92
N SER A 105 -0.57 -24.10 -0.96
CA SER A 105 -1.98 -24.23 -0.57
C SER A 105 -2.48 -22.92 0.06
N LEU A 106 -3.74 -22.55 -0.23
CA LEU A 106 -4.40 -21.37 0.31
C LEU A 106 -4.22 -21.26 1.83
N TRP A 107 -4.38 -22.40 2.51
CA TRP A 107 -4.31 -22.49 3.96
C TRP A 107 -2.91 -22.20 4.50
N GLU A 108 -1.84 -22.60 3.79
CA GLU A 108 -0.47 -22.28 4.19
C GLU A 108 -0.13 -20.81 3.99
N ARG A 109 -0.67 -20.18 2.93
CA ARG A 109 -0.51 -18.74 2.69
C ARG A 109 -1.28 -17.91 3.71
N LEU A 110 -2.53 -18.26 3.98
CA LEU A 110 -3.35 -17.63 5.01
C LEU A 110 -2.79 -17.87 6.39
N LYS A 111 -2.31 -19.07 6.70
CA LYS A 111 -1.64 -19.37 7.97
C LYS A 111 -0.40 -18.50 8.10
N ARG A 112 0.50 -18.46 7.11
CA ARG A 112 1.67 -17.56 7.12
C ARG A 112 1.29 -16.09 7.29
N PHE A 113 0.24 -15.64 6.60
CA PHE A 113 -0.31 -14.29 6.71
C PHE A 113 -0.85 -13.96 8.10
N LEU A 114 -1.55 -14.90 8.71
CA LEU A 114 -2.18 -14.74 10.01
C LEU A 114 -1.24 -15.06 11.19
N THR A 115 -0.16 -15.82 10.98
CA THR A 115 0.77 -16.25 12.04
C THR A 115 2.03 -15.38 12.15
N GLY A 116 2.18 -14.36 11.31
CA GLY A 116 3.20 -13.31 11.54
C GLY A 116 4.65 -13.69 11.25
N GLU A 117 4.96 -14.90 10.76
CA GLU A 117 6.33 -15.24 10.33
C GLU A 117 6.66 -14.50 9.03
N ASP A 118 7.83 -13.85 8.98
CA ASP A 118 8.38 -12.90 7.98
C ASP A 118 8.05 -13.13 6.48
N GLY A 119 7.57 -14.32 6.10
CA GLY A 119 7.07 -14.63 4.76
C GLY A 119 5.76 -13.94 4.37
N TRP A 120 4.91 -13.50 5.31
CA TRP A 120 3.69 -12.78 4.95
C TRP A 120 3.94 -11.37 4.45
N ARG A 121 4.89 -10.66 5.06
CA ARG A 121 5.35 -9.33 4.64
C ARG A 121 5.88 -9.38 3.21
N ALA A 122 6.71 -10.38 2.89
CA ALA A 122 7.20 -10.60 1.53
C ALA A 122 6.07 -10.95 0.54
N ALA A 123 5.11 -11.80 0.93
CA ALA A 123 3.99 -12.19 0.08
C ALA A 123 2.97 -11.05 -0.14
N PHE A 124 2.75 -10.22 0.87
CA PHE A 124 1.90 -9.04 0.82
C PHE A 124 2.52 -7.97 -0.09
N LEU A 125 3.81 -7.66 0.11
CA LEU A 125 4.56 -6.76 -0.75
C LEU A 125 4.62 -7.26 -2.20
N ALA A 126 4.86 -8.56 -2.42
CA ALA A 126 4.82 -9.14 -3.76
C ALA A 126 3.42 -9.01 -4.39
N SER A 127 2.34 -9.23 -3.63
CA SER A 127 0.97 -9.09 -4.12
C SER A 127 0.69 -7.63 -4.52
N LEU A 128 1.00 -6.66 -3.65
CA LEU A 128 0.87 -5.23 -3.95
C LEU A 128 1.67 -4.82 -5.20
N LYS A 129 2.94 -5.22 -5.30
CA LYS A 129 3.81 -4.91 -6.46
C LYS A 129 3.33 -5.56 -7.76
N THR A 130 2.71 -6.74 -7.69
CA THR A 130 2.18 -7.39 -8.90
C THR A 130 0.82 -6.81 -9.32
N SER A 131 0.07 -6.25 -8.39
CA SER A 131 -1.20 -5.56 -8.63
C SER A 131 -1.00 -4.15 -9.15
N SER A 132 0.06 -3.48 -8.72
CA SER A 132 0.48 -2.17 -9.20
C SER A 132 1.10 -2.23 -10.60
N ARG A 133 0.55 -3.01 -11.54
CA ARG A 133 0.75 -2.70 -12.97
C ARG A 133 0.06 -1.36 -13.20
N LEU A 134 0.82 -0.30 -12.88
CA LEU A 134 0.49 1.11 -12.97
C LEU A 134 -0.08 1.35 -14.36
N SER A 135 -1.40 1.39 -14.46
CA SER A 135 -2.05 1.89 -15.66
C SER A 135 -1.96 3.41 -15.57
N GLY A 136 -1.00 3.97 -16.29
CA GLY A 136 -0.96 5.40 -16.54
C GLY A 136 -2.11 5.76 -17.47
N ALA A 137 -2.95 6.69 -17.04
CA ALA A 137 -3.81 7.48 -17.91
C ALA A 137 -2.99 8.65 -18.47
#